data_AF-A0A7S1UYZ2-F1
#
_entry.id   AF-A0A7S1UYZ2-F1
#
_cell.length_a   1.000
_cell.length_b   1.000
_cell.length_c   1.000
_cell.angle_alpha   90.00
_cell.angle_beta   90.00
_cell.angle_gamma   90.00
#
_symmetry.space_group_name_H-M   'P 1'
#
loop_
_entity.id
_entity.type
_entity.pdbx_description
1 polymer ?
#
loop_
_entity_poly.entity_id
_entity_poly.type
_entity_poly.pdbx_seq_one_letter_code
_entity_poly.pdbx_strand_id
1 'polypeptide(L)'
;DSMLPRALSHFRIPLKSLHVRESPLSYFLRHARTCSDVLKDVQHLRQLLARNPNHLSSSEVDNAMKMTLDLLDVAPALSVALERQILSTCGKCGGKVFKHSKSMLFHTLAGAAFPSTTTLTERLREQQEAYAKNQERLDMSRLIMQTVVFRELQLARTHPTGASGPVLAALSDQQQQQQRRAPLAAKDVPTSAAIGLAYF
;
A
#
# COMPACT_ATOMS: atom_id res chain seq x y z
N ASP A 1 -13.19 -10.22 -38.23
CA ASP A 1 -12.66 -10.15 -36.86
C ASP A 1 -13.67 -9.59 -35.88
N SER A 2 -14.18 -10.43 -34.98
CA SER A 2 -15.08 -9.97 -33.93
C SER A 2 -14.28 -9.28 -32.82
N MET A 3 -14.78 -8.16 -32.30
CA MET A 3 -14.17 -7.43 -31.19
C MET A 3 -14.21 -8.21 -29.86
N LEU A 4 -15.02 -9.27 -29.81
CA LEU A 4 -15.35 -10.01 -28.59
C LEU A 4 -14.18 -10.87 -28.05
N PRO A 5 -13.46 -11.69 -28.85
CA PRO A 5 -12.26 -12.39 -28.39
C PRO A 5 -11.17 -11.44 -27.85
N ARG A 6 -10.98 -10.29 -28.50
CA ARG A 6 -10.03 -9.27 -28.06
C ARG A 6 -10.44 -8.67 -26.71
N ALA A 7 -11.71 -8.33 -26.53
CA ALA A 7 -12.22 -7.86 -25.25
C ALA A 7 -12.11 -8.92 -24.15
N LEU A 8 -12.39 -10.20 -24.45
CA LEU A 8 -12.29 -11.30 -23.50
C LEU A 8 -10.84 -11.57 -23.04
N SER A 9 -9.85 -11.32 -23.90
CA SER A 9 -8.42 -11.50 -23.56
C SER A 9 -7.92 -10.59 -22.42
N HIS A 10 -8.65 -9.52 -22.09
CA HIS A 10 -8.32 -8.65 -20.97
C HIS A 10 -8.77 -9.18 -19.60
N PHE A 11 -9.59 -10.24 -19.56
CA PHE A 11 -10.03 -10.89 -18.33
C PHE A 11 -9.10 -12.06 -18.00
N ARG A 12 -8.28 -11.92 -16.94
CA ARG A 12 -7.23 -12.91 -16.59
C ARG A 12 -7.80 -14.22 -16.05
N ILE A 13 -8.91 -14.17 -15.33
CA ILE A 13 -9.56 -15.35 -14.77
C ILE A 13 -11.03 -15.30 -15.14
N PRO A 14 -11.54 -16.33 -15.83
CA PRO A 14 -12.96 -16.40 -16.07
C PRO A 14 -13.71 -16.48 -14.73
N LEU A 15 -14.64 -15.56 -14.45
CA LEU A 15 -15.73 -15.77 -13.49
C LEU A 15 -16.26 -17.19 -13.63
N LYS A 16 -16.50 -17.88 -12.52
CA LYS A 16 -17.14 -19.20 -12.54
C LYS A 16 -18.43 -19.11 -13.36
N SER A 17 -18.58 -20.01 -14.34
CA SER A 17 -19.81 -20.10 -15.11
C SER A 17 -20.96 -20.44 -14.17
N LEU A 18 -22.04 -19.67 -14.19
CA LEU A 18 -23.22 -19.97 -13.37
C LEU A 18 -23.99 -21.17 -13.92
N HIS A 19 -23.88 -21.43 -15.23
CA HIS A 19 -24.62 -22.48 -15.92
C HIS A 19 -23.71 -23.22 -16.91
N VAL A 20 -23.96 -24.51 -17.10
CA VAL A 20 -23.21 -25.35 -18.05
C VAL A 20 -23.34 -24.86 -19.50
N ARG A 21 -24.32 -24.00 -19.81
CA ARG A 21 -24.62 -23.47 -21.15
C ARG A 21 -24.65 -21.93 -21.23
N GLU A 22 -23.83 -21.22 -20.46
CA GLU A 22 -23.72 -19.76 -20.61
C GLU A 22 -23.08 -19.40 -21.96
N SER A 23 -23.74 -18.57 -22.77
CA SER A 23 -23.19 -18.12 -24.05
C SER A 23 -22.02 -17.14 -23.82
N PRO A 24 -21.04 -17.05 -24.75
CA PRO A 24 -19.91 -16.12 -24.61
C PRO A 24 -20.33 -14.65 -24.42
N LEU A 25 -21.44 -14.24 -25.04
CA LEU A 25 -22.00 -12.90 -24.88
C LEU A 25 -22.63 -12.70 -23.48
N SER A 26 -23.42 -13.66 -23.00
CA SER A 26 -24.01 -13.60 -21.65
C SER A 26 -22.91 -13.54 -20.59
N TYR A 27 -21.89 -14.38 -20.76
CA TYR A 27 -20.70 -14.43 -19.93
C TYR A 27 -19.99 -13.08 -19.88
N PHE A 28 -19.72 -12.49 -21.04
CA PHE A 28 -19.11 -11.17 -21.16
C PHE A 28 -19.93 -10.08 -20.46
N LEU A 29 -21.25 -10.05 -20.68
CA LEU A 29 -22.14 -9.05 -20.07
C LEU A 29 -22.16 -9.18 -18.54
N ARG A 30 -22.17 -10.40 -18.01
CA ARG A 30 -22.07 -10.65 -16.57
C ARG A 30 -20.75 -10.14 -16.00
N HIS A 31 -19.64 -10.44 -16.67
CA HIS A 31 -18.32 -9.97 -16.26
C HIS A 31 -18.21 -8.44 -16.29
N ALA A 32 -18.75 -7.80 -17.34
CA ALA A 32 -18.78 -6.36 -17.46
C ALA A 32 -19.62 -5.70 -16.35
N ARG A 33 -20.77 -6.30 -15.98
CA ARG A 33 -21.59 -5.84 -14.84
C ARG A 33 -20.83 -5.94 -13.53
N THR A 34 -20.21 -7.08 -13.24
CA THR A 34 -19.38 -7.25 -12.04
C THR A 34 -18.25 -6.22 -11.99
N CYS A 35 -17.55 -5.98 -13.11
CA CYS A 35 -16.52 -4.94 -13.17
C CYS A 35 -17.09 -3.53 -12.90
N SER A 36 -18.28 -3.23 -13.40
CA SER A 36 -18.96 -1.95 -13.18
C SER A 36 -19.34 -1.75 -11.71
N ASP A 37 -19.88 -2.79 -11.07
CA ASP A 37 -20.27 -2.72 -9.67
C ASP A 37 -19.04 -2.59 -8.75
N VAL A 38 -17.99 -3.37 -9.01
CA VAL A 38 -16.72 -3.23 -8.30
C VAL A 38 -16.10 -1.85 -8.49
N LEU A 39 -16.21 -1.27 -9.69
CA LEU A 39 -15.71 0.08 -9.94
C LEU A 39 -16.47 1.13 -9.09
N LYS A 40 -17.78 0.97 -8.90
CA LYS A 40 -18.57 1.85 -8.00
C LYS A 40 -18.10 1.69 -6.56
N ASP A 41 -17.84 0.47 -6.10
CA ASP A 41 -17.33 0.22 -4.75
C ASP A 41 -15.95 0.85 -4.55
N VAL A 42 -15.05 0.72 -5.53
CA VAL A 42 -13.74 1.39 -5.53
C VAL A 42 -13.90 2.91 -5.47
N GLN A 43 -14.84 3.48 -6.23
CA GLN A 43 -15.11 4.93 -6.21
C GLN A 43 -15.67 5.39 -4.85
N HIS A 44 -16.60 4.62 -4.28
CA HIS A 44 -17.16 4.90 -2.96
C HIS A 44 -16.06 4.86 -1.88
N LEU A 45 -15.20 3.83 -1.91
CA LEU A 45 -14.05 3.75 -1.02
C LEU A 45 -13.13 4.95 -1.19
N ARG A 46 -12.83 5.37 -2.43
CA ARG A 46 -12.01 6.57 -2.70
C ARG A 46 -12.64 7.85 -2.14
N GLN A 47 -13.96 8.00 -2.20
CA GLN A 47 -14.66 9.14 -1.61
C GLN A 47 -14.54 9.15 -0.08
N LEU A 48 -14.69 7.99 0.58
CA LEU A 48 -14.43 7.86 2.02
C LEU A 48 -12.97 8.20 2.35
N LEU A 49 -12.03 7.71 1.54
CA LEU A 49 -10.61 8.02 1.69
C LEU A 49 -10.27 9.46 1.33
N ALA A 50 -11.10 10.23 0.64
CA ALA A 50 -10.84 11.65 0.41
C ALA A 50 -11.13 12.48 1.67
N ARG A 51 -11.96 11.97 2.59
CA ARG A 51 -12.31 12.64 3.84
C ARG A 51 -11.12 12.67 4.82
N ASN A 52 -11.19 13.62 5.73
CA ASN A 52 -10.25 13.75 6.83
C ASN A 52 -10.40 12.55 7.79
N PRO A 53 -9.30 11.83 8.11
CA PRO A 53 -9.37 10.61 8.91
C PRO A 53 -9.84 10.85 10.34
N ASN A 54 -9.72 12.08 10.85
CA ASN A 54 -10.16 12.45 12.20
C ASN A 54 -11.68 12.64 12.30
N HIS A 55 -12.39 12.73 11.17
CA HIS A 55 -13.84 12.88 11.11
C HIS A 55 -14.56 11.61 10.68
N LEU A 56 -13.84 10.50 10.48
CA LEU A 56 -14.47 9.22 10.17
C LEU A 56 -15.07 8.65 11.44
N SER A 57 -16.36 8.37 11.38
CA SER A 57 -17.05 7.65 12.44
C SER A 57 -16.53 6.20 12.52
N SER A 58 -16.68 5.61 13.70
CA SER A 58 -16.37 4.21 13.97
C SER A 58 -17.03 3.27 12.94
N SER A 59 -18.29 3.55 12.56
CA SER A 59 -19.03 2.77 11.57
C SER A 59 -18.49 2.92 10.14
N GLU A 60 -18.09 4.13 9.74
CA GLU A 60 -17.49 4.35 8.41
C GLU A 60 -16.16 3.62 8.26
N VAL A 61 -15.35 3.58 9.33
CA VAL A 61 -14.10 2.81 9.34
C VAL A 61 -14.38 1.31 9.18
N ASP A 62 -15.34 0.76 9.94
CA ASP A 62 -15.71 -0.66 9.83
C ASP A 62 -16.23 -1.00 8.43
N ASN A 63 -17.07 -0.13 7.85
CA ASN A 63 -17.58 -0.28 6.48
C ASN A 63 -16.46 -0.22 5.43
N ALA A 64 -15.50 0.71 5.58
CA ALA A 64 -14.36 0.83 4.67
C ALA A 64 -13.47 -0.42 4.74
N MET A 65 -13.26 -0.97 5.93
CA MET A 65 -12.49 -2.20 6.13
C MET A 65 -13.18 -3.41 5.50
N LYS A 66 -14.49 -3.58 5.73
CA LYS A 66 -15.28 -4.64 5.10
C LYS A 66 -15.21 -4.57 3.58
N MET A 67 -15.50 -3.39 3.01
CA MET A 67 -15.44 -3.16 1.57
C MET A 67 -14.04 -3.45 1.00
N THR A 68 -12.99 -3.13 1.76
CA THR A 68 -11.61 -3.40 1.34
C THR A 68 -11.33 -4.90 1.22
N LEU A 69 -11.84 -5.71 2.14
CA LEU A 69 -11.69 -7.18 2.09
C LEU A 69 -12.49 -7.77 0.94
N ASP A 70 -13.76 -7.38 0.81
CA ASP A 70 -14.64 -7.81 -0.28
C ASP A 70 -14.00 -7.51 -1.66
N LEU A 71 -13.43 -6.32 -1.81
CA LEU A 71 -12.71 -5.92 -3.02
C LEU A 71 -11.45 -6.77 -3.28
N LEU A 72 -10.67 -7.09 -2.24
CA LEU A 72 -9.46 -7.90 -2.36
C LEU A 72 -9.77 -9.36 -2.76
N ASP A 73 -10.88 -9.90 -2.29
CA ASP A 73 -11.33 -11.25 -2.63
C ASP A 73 -11.75 -11.38 -4.10
N VAL A 74 -12.42 -10.36 -4.65
CA VAL A 74 -12.84 -10.35 -6.06
C VAL A 74 -11.74 -9.91 -7.02
N ALA A 75 -10.74 -9.14 -6.54
CA ALA A 75 -9.66 -8.59 -7.35
C ALA A 75 -8.96 -9.58 -8.31
N PRO A 76 -8.68 -10.86 -7.95
CA PRO A 76 -8.00 -11.79 -8.87
C PRO A 76 -8.82 -12.13 -10.10
N ALA A 77 -10.14 -12.06 -9.99
CA ALA A 77 -11.05 -12.41 -11.06
C ALA A 77 -11.24 -11.30 -12.10
N LEU A 78 -10.67 -10.11 -11.89
CA LEU A 78 -10.93 -8.93 -12.69
C LEU A 78 -9.84 -8.65 -13.72
N SER A 79 -10.05 -7.62 -14.55
CA SER A 79 -9.00 -7.13 -15.45
C SER A 79 -7.80 -6.60 -14.67
N VAL A 80 -6.59 -6.72 -15.24
CA VAL A 80 -5.33 -6.27 -14.61
C VAL A 80 -5.37 -4.79 -14.21
N ALA A 81 -5.98 -3.96 -15.05
CA ALA A 81 -6.10 -2.53 -14.78
C ALA A 81 -6.98 -2.26 -13.55
N LEU A 82 -8.11 -2.97 -13.43
CA LEU A 82 -9.02 -2.83 -12.29
C LEU A 82 -8.44 -3.45 -11.02
N GLU A 83 -7.78 -4.61 -11.12
CA GLU A 83 -7.06 -5.23 -10.00
C GLU A 83 -6.03 -4.25 -9.40
N ARG A 84 -5.16 -3.65 -10.22
CA ARG A 84 -4.18 -2.65 -9.74
C ARG A 84 -4.85 -1.45 -9.07
N GLN A 85 -5.98 -0.98 -9.60
CA GLN A 85 -6.74 0.10 -8.99
C GLN A 85 -7.30 -0.29 -7.62
N ILE A 86 -7.80 -1.52 -7.47
CA ILE A 86 -8.27 -2.06 -6.21
C ILE A 86 -7.10 -2.11 -5.22
N LEU A 87 -6.00 -2.78 -5.57
CA LEU A 87 -4.83 -2.94 -4.69
C LEU A 87 -4.30 -1.60 -4.20
N SER A 88 -4.14 -0.62 -5.09
CA SER A 88 -3.72 0.73 -4.74
C SER A 88 -4.70 1.41 -3.76
N THR A 89 -6.01 1.27 -3.99
CA THR A 89 -7.04 1.89 -3.14
C THR A 89 -7.10 1.20 -1.78
N CYS A 90 -7.08 -0.14 -1.75
CA CYS A 90 -7.05 -0.96 -0.54
C CYS A 90 -5.82 -0.67 0.33
N GLY A 91 -4.63 -0.51 -0.27
CA GLY A 91 -3.41 -0.15 0.45
C GLY A 91 -3.49 1.22 1.10
N LYS A 92 -4.04 2.22 0.39
CA LYS A 92 -4.30 3.56 0.94
C LYS A 92 -5.34 3.50 2.07
N CYS A 93 -6.36 2.66 1.92
CA CYS A 93 -7.37 2.42 2.94
C CYS A 93 -6.75 1.85 4.22
N GLY A 94 -6.03 0.74 4.10
CA GLY A 94 -5.32 0.11 5.22
C GLY A 94 -4.41 1.10 5.94
N GLY A 95 -3.61 1.87 5.20
CA GLY A 95 -2.74 2.89 5.80
C GLY A 95 -3.50 4.00 6.55
N LYS A 96 -4.63 4.48 6.02
CA LYS A 96 -5.47 5.49 6.69
C LYS A 96 -6.14 4.94 7.94
N VAL A 97 -6.72 3.75 7.87
CA VAL A 97 -7.36 3.09 9.03
C VAL A 97 -6.32 2.80 10.10
N PHE A 98 -5.14 2.30 9.72
CA PHE A 98 -4.03 2.08 10.64
C PHE A 98 -3.66 3.37 11.40
N LYS A 99 -3.51 4.49 10.67
CA LYS A 99 -3.20 5.80 11.27
C LYS A 99 -4.31 6.28 12.21
N HIS A 100 -5.57 6.13 11.82
CA HIS A 100 -6.72 6.50 12.63
C HIS A 100 -6.78 5.67 13.93
N SER A 101 -6.77 4.34 13.83
CA SER A 101 -6.85 3.45 14.99
C SER A 101 -5.67 3.66 15.95
N LYS A 102 -4.46 3.87 15.42
CA LYS A 102 -3.28 4.20 16.23
C LYS A 102 -3.47 5.51 16.99
N SER A 103 -4.02 6.55 16.35
CA SER A 103 -4.30 7.83 17.01
C SER A 103 -5.33 7.68 18.13
N MET A 104 -6.39 6.90 17.90
CA MET A 104 -7.45 6.65 18.89
C MET A 104 -6.91 5.91 20.12
N LEU A 105 -6.05 4.90 19.94
CA LEU A 105 -5.40 4.22 21.06
C LEU A 105 -4.57 5.16 21.93
N PHE A 106 -3.78 6.06 21.31
CA PHE A 106 -3.01 7.04 22.08
C PHE A 106 -3.91 8.01 22.86
N HIS A 107 -5.03 8.45 22.27
CA HIS A 107 -6.00 9.28 22.99
C HIS A 107 -6.67 8.52 24.15
N THR A 108 -7.02 7.25 23.98
CA THR A 108 -7.58 6.42 25.06
C THR A 108 -6.58 6.22 26.21
N LEU A 109 -5.29 6.07 25.90
CA LEU A 109 -4.23 5.96 26.90
C LEU A 109 -3.96 7.30 27.62
N ALA A 110 -4.02 8.43 26.90
CA ALA A 110 -3.78 9.76 27.45
C ALA A 110 -4.98 10.33 28.23
N GLY A 111 -6.21 9.96 27.85
CA GLY A 111 -7.47 10.46 28.42
C GLY A 111 -7.93 9.75 29.70
N ALA A 112 -7.12 8.87 30.29
CA ALA A 112 -7.43 8.17 31.55
C ALA A 112 -7.47 9.09 32.80
N ALA A 113 -7.33 10.41 32.63
CA ALA A 113 -7.51 11.39 33.71
C ALA A 113 -8.99 11.88 33.76
N PHE A 114 -9.70 11.42 34.80
CA PHE A 114 -11.05 11.76 35.33
C PHE A 114 -11.89 12.87 34.66
N PRO A 115 -13.21 12.65 34.47
CA PRO A 115 -14.17 13.18 35.47
C PRO A 115 -15.46 12.35 35.73
N SER A 116 -15.89 12.37 37.00
CA SER A 116 -17.16 12.06 37.71
C SER A 116 -18.41 11.41 37.08
N THR A 117 -19.11 10.65 37.96
CA THR A 117 -20.56 10.27 38.04
C THR A 117 -21.15 9.18 37.13
N THR A 118 -20.38 8.17 36.76
CA THR A 118 -20.92 6.86 36.32
C THR A 118 -20.26 5.78 37.17
N THR A 119 -20.91 4.63 37.40
CA THR A 119 -20.26 3.56 38.18
C THR A 119 -18.93 3.21 37.51
N LEU A 120 -17.84 3.27 38.29
CA LEU A 120 -16.47 3.14 37.79
C LEU A 120 -16.27 1.84 36.97
N THR A 121 -17.03 0.81 37.33
CA THR A 121 -17.07 -0.50 36.68
C THR A 121 -17.62 -0.45 35.25
N GLU A 122 -18.70 0.29 34.98
CA GLU A 122 -19.27 0.40 33.62
C GLU A 122 -18.32 1.10 32.66
N ARG A 123 -17.67 2.18 33.10
CA ARG A 123 -16.71 2.92 32.25
C ARG A 123 -15.46 2.11 31.93
N LEU A 124 -14.93 1.38 32.91
CA LEU A 124 -13.80 0.48 32.66
C LEU A 124 -14.16 -0.55 31.59
N ARG A 125 -15.39 -1.08 31.63
CA ARG A 125 -15.91 -2.01 30.63
C ARG A 125 -15.96 -1.37 29.24
N GLU A 126 -16.56 -0.19 29.11
CA GLU A 126 -16.65 0.54 27.84
C GLU A 126 -15.27 0.92 27.27
N GLN A 127 -14.35 1.36 28.13
CA GLN A 127 -12.98 1.70 27.72
C GLN A 127 -12.21 0.46 27.26
N GLN A 128 -12.38 -0.66 27.94
CA GLN A 128 -11.76 -1.93 27.57
C GLN A 128 -12.32 -2.47 26.24
N GLU A 129 -13.63 -2.36 26.03
CA GLU A 129 -14.28 -2.70 24.76
C GLU A 129 -13.79 -1.80 23.61
N ALA A 130 -13.66 -0.48 23.84
CA ALA A 130 -13.14 0.44 22.84
C ALA A 130 -11.67 0.17 22.49
N TYR A 131 -10.84 -0.18 23.48
CA TYR A 131 -9.46 -0.57 23.27
C TYR A 131 -9.36 -1.86 22.43
N ALA A 132 -10.12 -2.88 22.79
CA ALA A 132 -10.17 -4.15 22.05
C ALA A 132 -10.58 -3.95 20.60
N LYS A 133 -11.62 -3.14 20.35
CA LYS A 133 -12.09 -2.82 19.00
C LYS A 133 -11.04 -2.07 18.17
N ASN A 134 -10.32 -1.12 18.78
CA ASN A 134 -9.26 -0.38 18.10
C ASN A 134 -8.05 -1.29 17.77
N GLN A 135 -7.74 -2.24 18.64
CA GLN A 135 -6.70 -3.23 18.41
C GLN A 135 -7.05 -4.15 17.23
N GLU A 136 -8.28 -4.66 17.19
CA GLU A 136 -8.78 -5.47 16.07
C GLU A 136 -8.67 -4.72 14.72
N ARG A 137 -9.04 -3.43 14.69
CA ARG A 137 -8.90 -2.60 13.49
C ARG A 137 -7.46 -2.43 13.04
N LEU A 138 -6.53 -2.26 13.98
CA LEU A 138 -5.11 -2.18 13.66
C LEU A 138 -4.64 -3.49 13.02
N ASP A 139 -4.99 -4.63 13.60
CA ASP A 139 -4.59 -5.94 13.09
C ASP A 139 -5.12 -6.17 11.68
N MET A 140 -6.40 -5.84 11.44
CA MET A 140 -7.00 -5.94 10.11
C MET A 140 -6.34 -4.99 9.10
N SER A 141 -6.03 -3.76 9.49
CA SER A 141 -5.37 -2.79 8.60
C SER A 141 -3.95 -3.22 8.23
N ARG A 142 -3.23 -3.84 9.18
CA ARG A 142 -1.92 -4.46 8.96
C ARG A 142 -2.02 -5.61 7.97
N LEU A 143 -3.00 -6.50 8.15
CA LEU A 143 -3.24 -7.63 7.25
C LEU A 143 -3.54 -7.15 5.83
N ILE A 144 -4.41 -6.16 5.67
CA ILE A 144 -4.72 -5.55 4.37
C ILE A 144 -3.46 -5.02 3.69
N MET A 145 -2.64 -4.26 4.40
CA MET A 145 -1.39 -3.73 3.84
C MET A 145 -0.42 -4.85 3.44
N GLN A 146 -0.29 -5.89 4.26
CA GLN A 146 0.55 -7.05 3.94
C GLN A 146 0.06 -7.76 2.67
N THR A 147 -1.25 -8.01 2.56
CA THR A 147 -1.86 -8.63 1.38
C THR A 147 -1.63 -7.80 0.13
N VAL A 148 -1.86 -6.49 0.21
CA VAL A 148 -1.64 -5.57 -0.92
C VAL A 148 -0.18 -5.55 -1.36
N VAL A 149 0.76 -5.40 -0.42
CA VAL A 149 2.20 -5.38 -0.72
C VAL A 149 2.64 -6.71 -1.33
N PHE A 150 2.27 -7.84 -0.73
CA PHE A 150 2.60 -9.15 -1.26
C PHE A 150 2.11 -9.31 -2.69
N ARG A 151 0.88 -8.87 -2.96
CA ARG A 151 0.26 -9.02 -4.27
C ARG A 151 0.88 -8.12 -5.34
N GLU A 152 1.20 -6.88 -5.01
CA GLU A 152 1.95 -5.99 -5.90
C GLU A 152 3.33 -6.58 -6.24
N LEU A 153 4.01 -7.23 -5.28
CA LEU A 153 5.26 -7.94 -5.55
C LEU A 153 5.07 -9.11 -6.54
N GLN A 154 3.98 -9.87 -6.45
CA GLN A 154 3.68 -10.93 -7.42
C GLN A 154 3.35 -10.37 -8.81
N LEU A 155 2.61 -9.27 -8.88
CA LEU A 155 2.31 -8.60 -10.15
C LEU A 155 3.59 -8.05 -10.83
N ALA A 156 4.54 -7.52 -10.06
CA ALA A 156 5.82 -7.08 -10.59
C ALA A 156 6.64 -8.25 -11.17
N ARG A 157 6.58 -9.44 -10.55
CA ARG A 157 7.30 -10.64 -11.03
C ARG A 157 6.70 -11.27 -12.28
N THR A 158 5.38 -11.18 -12.46
CA THR A 158 4.68 -11.73 -13.64
C THR A 158 4.81 -10.85 -14.88
N HIS A 159 5.34 -9.63 -14.74
CA HIS A 159 5.79 -8.79 -15.85
C HIS A 159 7.32 -8.73 -15.85
N PRO A 160 8.03 -9.68 -16.47
CA PRO A 160 9.40 -9.43 -16.87
C PRO A 160 9.32 -8.37 -17.96
N THR A 161 9.55 -7.11 -17.60
CA THR A 161 9.91 -6.10 -18.58
C THR A 161 11.21 -6.56 -19.23
N GLY A 162 11.10 -7.13 -20.44
CA GLY A 162 12.14 -7.11 -21.46
C GLY A 162 12.36 -5.69 -21.97
N ALA A 163 12.56 -4.74 -21.05
CA ALA A 163 12.92 -3.37 -21.30
C ALA A 163 13.75 -2.89 -20.10
N SER A 164 15.02 -2.73 -20.36
CA SER A 164 16.08 -2.28 -19.48
C SER A 164 15.78 -0.90 -18.86
N GLY A 165 15.77 -0.84 -17.52
CA GLY A 165 16.25 0.28 -16.67
C GLY A 165 15.36 1.54 -16.46
N PRO A 166 15.66 2.40 -15.46
CA PRO A 166 16.52 2.21 -14.28
C PRO A 166 15.90 2.78 -12.98
N VAL A 167 15.61 1.96 -11.98
CA VAL A 167 15.40 2.44 -10.59
C VAL A 167 16.27 1.67 -9.58
N LEU A 168 16.86 0.54 -9.98
CA LEU A 168 17.75 -0.26 -9.13
C LEU A 168 19.25 -0.06 -9.40
N ALA A 169 19.65 0.71 -10.41
CA ALA A 169 21.06 1.07 -10.64
C ALA A 169 21.55 2.23 -9.75
N ALA A 170 20.64 3.07 -9.25
CA ALA A 170 21.00 4.28 -8.49
C ALA A 170 21.56 3.98 -7.08
N LEU A 171 21.39 2.77 -6.56
CA LEU A 171 21.96 2.37 -5.26
C LEU A 171 23.33 1.69 -5.39
N SER A 172 23.72 1.25 -6.59
CA SER A 172 25.04 0.63 -6.82
C SER A 172 26.10 1.65 -7.23
N ASP A 173 25.73 2.68 -8.00
CA ASP A 173 26.67 3.74 -8.40
C ASP A 173 27.02 4.70 -7.25
N GLN A 174 26.09 4.94 -6.32
CA GLN A 174 26.35 5.82 -5.19
C GLN A 174 27.30 5.21 -4.15
N GLN A 175 27.41 3.87 -4.09
CA GLN A 175 28.39 3.17 -3.26
C GLN A 175 29.78 3.10 -3.92
N GLN A 176 29.87 3.15 -5.26
CA GLN A 176 31.15 3.10 -5.97
C GLN A 176 31.82 4.49 -6.12
N GLN A 177 31.05 5.58 -6.02
CA GLN A 177 31.59 6.94 -6.11
C GLN A 177 32.07 7.52 -4.76
N GLN A 178 31.71 6.90 -3.63
CA GLN A 178 32.13 7.33 -2.29
C GLN A 178 33.46 6.69 -1.81
N GLN A 179 33.99 5.69 -2.54
CA GLN A 179 35.30 5.08 -2.25
C GLN A 179 36.49 5.72 -2.99
N ARG A 180 36.28 6.75 -3.83
CA ARG A 180 37.35 7.36 -4.65
C ARG A 180 37.90 8.71 -4.16
N ARG A 181 37.62 9.14 -2.94
CA ARG A 181 38.24 10.36 -2.38
C ARG A 181 38.68 10.18 -0.93
N ALA A 182 39.87 9.60 -0.77
CA ALA A 182 40.74 9.79 0.39
C ALA A 182 42.09 10.40 -0.12
N PRO A 183 42.81 11.15 0.71
CA PRO A 183 43.76 12.17 0.28
C PRO A 183 45.16 11.60 0.00
N LEU A 184 45.80 12.06 -1.07
CA LEU A 184 47.23 11.84 -1.32
C LEU A 184 48.03 12.92 -0.59
N ALA A 185 48.65 12.53 0.53
CA ALA A 185 49.72 13.28 1.19
C ALA A 185 51.05 12.54 1.03
N ALA A 186 51.99 13.23 0.38
CA ALA A 186 53.43 13.31 0.63
C ALA A 186 54.27 12.01 0.77
N LYS A 187 55.23 11.83 -0.13
CA LYS A 187 56.67 12.14 0.03
C LYS A 187 57.45 11.41 -1.06
N ASP A 188 58.42 12.08 -1.68
CA ASP A 188 59.83 11.70 -1.55
C ASP A 188 60.78 12.70 -2.23
N VAL A 189 61.88 12.92 -1.53
CA VAL A 189 63.05 13.78 -1.80
C VAL A 189 64.05 12.95 -2.65
N PRO A 190 64.96 13.53 -3.47
CA PRO A 190 66.31 13.81 -2.95
C PRO A 190 67.02 15.07 -3.52
N THR A 191 67.66 15.78 -2.60
CA THR A 191 69.06 16.25 -2.60
C THR A 191 69.72 16.68 -3.92
N SER A 192 70.06 17.97 -4.02
CA SER A 192 71.36 18.40 -4.54
C SER A 192 71.81 19.72 -3.90
N ALA A 193 73.05 19.73 -3.44
CA ALA A 193 73.75 20.82 -2.82
C ALA A 193 74.49 21.68 -3.86
N ALA A 194 74.58 22.99 -3.62
CA ALA A 194 75.73 23.87 -3.86
C ALA A 194 75.25 25.34 -3.85
N ILE A 195 75.58 26.13 -2.83
CA ILE A 195 76.74 27.06 -2.75
C ILE A 195 76.45 28.43 -3.38
N GLY A 196 76.64 29.48 -2.55
CA GLY A 196 76.82 30.88 -2.94
C GLY A 196 75.57 31.74 -2.66
N LEU A 197 75.60 32.84 -1.91
CA LEU A 197 76.70 33.75 -1.59
C LEU A 197 76.44 34.48 -0.26
N ALA A 198 77.54 34.65 0.45
CA ALA A 198 77.83 35.55 1.53
C ALA A 198 77.52 37.03 1.22
N TYR A 199 77.06 37.78 2.25
CA TYR A 199 77.25 39.22 2.53
C TYR A 199 76.66 40.20 1.46
N PHE A 200 75.77 41.15 1.75
CA PHE A 200 75.69 42.16 2.80
C PHE A 200 74.22 42.62 2.92
#